data_AF-A0A7C3K3D9-F1
#
_entry.id   AF-A0A7C3K3D9-F1
#
_cell.length_a   1.000
_cell.length_b   1.000
_cell.length_c   1.000
_cell.angle_alpha   90.00
_cell.angle_beta   90.00
_cell.angle_gamma   90.00
#
_symmetry.space_group_name_H-M   'P 1'
#
loop_
_entity.id
_entity.type
_entity.pdbx_description
1 polymer ?
#
loop_
_entity_poly.entity_id
_entity_poly.type
_entity_poly.pdbx_seq_one_letter_code
_entity_poly.pdbx_strand_id
1 'polypeptide(L)'
;MGGVRKITAVEMNKDQVELARKYPVFNGGIYIDLSNVKIIVDDGRNFPKRQSEKYDVIMLSLPLTNTSRSLEGYASTENFLITTDCLCDYLDHLTGGSLVFVGHNDAEILRLLSISLTALKRTGVAEAEAMNRICIVGSDDYLVFC
;
A
#
# COMPACT_ATOMS: atom_id res chain seq x y z
N MET A 1 -15.01 6.74 -13.14
CA MET A 1 -13.79 5.93 -12.86
C MET A 1 -12.63 6.63 -13.52
N GLY A 2 -11.67 7.14 -12.74
CA GLY A 2 -10.64 8.11 -13.15
C GLY A 2 -9.54 7.56 -14.06
N GLY A 3 -9.89 6.99 -15.23
CA GLY A 3 -8.93 6.59 -16.26
C GLY A 3 -8.15 5.30 -16.00
N VAL A 4 -8.31 4.67 -14.83
CA VAL A 4 -7.62 3.42 -14.47
C VAL A 4 -8.11 2.24 -15.32
N ARG A 5 -7.20 1.64 -16.09
CA ARG A 5 -7.52 0.55 -17.03
C ARG A 5 -7.54 -0.84 -16.42
N LYS A 6 -6.75 -1.08 -15.36
CA LYS A 6 -6.61 -2.40 -14.72
C LYS A 6 -6.26 -2.22 -13.25
N ILE A 7 -6.90 -3.01 -12.39
CA ILE A 7 -6.72 -3.00 -10.93
C ILE A 7 -6.41 -4.43 -10.49
N THR A 8 -5.35 -4.59 -9.71
CA THR A 8 -5.07 -5.81 -8.95
C THR A 8 -5.25 -5.48 -7.48
N ALA A 9 -6.26 -6.08 -6.83
CA ALA A 9 -6.47 -5.94 -5.39
C ALA A 9 -5.95 -7.20 -4.69
N VAL A 10 -5.06 -7.02 -3.72
CA VAL A 10 -4.45 -8.12 -2.97
C VAL A 10 -4.92 -8.04 -1.51
N GLU A 11 -5.58 -9.08 -1.04
CA GLU A 11 -6.12 -9.16 0.33
C GLU A 11 -5.77 -10.52 0.93
N MET A 12 -5.11 -10.55 2.08
CA MET A 12 -4.71 -11.81 2.71
C MET A 12 -5.88 -12.53 3.37
N ASN A 13 -6.87 -11.78 3.86
CA ASN A 13 -8.03 -12.31 4.55
C ASN A 13 -9.09 -12.83 3.55
N LYS A 14 -9.03 -14.14 3.28
CA LYS A 14 -9.99 -14.83 2.41
C LYS A 14 -11.45 -14.64 2.84
N ASP A 15 -11.73 -14.65 4.14
CA ASP A 15 -13.10 -14.52 4.66
C ASP A 15 -13.67 -13.13 4.37
N GLN A 16 -12.84 -12.08 4.43
CA GLN A 16 -13.26 -10.74 4.03
C GLN A 16 -13.57 -10.65 2.54
N VAL A 17 -12.74 -11.27 1.68
CA VAL A 17 -13.01 -11.33 0.24
C VAL A 17 -14.31 -12.07 -0.05
N GLU A 18 -14.53 -13.22 0.59
CA GLU A 18 -15.76 -14.00 0.44
C GLU A 18 -16.99 -13.27 0.96
N LEU A 19 -16.86 -12.55 2.08
CA LEU A 19 -17.92 -11.72 2.63
C LEU A 19 -18.26 -10.58 1.68
N ALA A 20 -17.26 -9.85 1.17
CA ALA A 20 -17.48 -8.76 0.23
C ALA A 20 -18.19 -9.24 -1.04
N ARG A 21 -17.84 -10.42 -1.56
CA ARG A 21 -18.54 -11.05 -2.70
C ARG A 21 -20.03 -11.32 -2.44
N LYS A 22 -20.43 -11.59 -1.19
CA LYS A 22 -21.83 -11.83 -0.82
C LYS A 22 -22.67 -10.55 -0.76
N TYR A 23 -22.04 -9.37 -0.70
CA TYR A 23 -22.73 -8.08 -0.61
C TYR A 23 -22.42 -7.14 -1.79
N PRO A 24 -22.70 -7.54 -3.05
CA PRO A 24 -22.37 -6.74 -4.22
C PRO A 24 -23.16 -5.43 -4.29
N VAL A 25 -24.38 -5.40 -3.74
CA VAL A 25 -25.21 -4.19 -3.68
C VAL A 25 -24.55 -3.12 -2.79
N PHE A 26 -23.87 -3.54 -1.71
CA PHE A 26 -23.21 -2.62 -0.79
C PHE A 26 -21.91 -2.05 -1.36
N ASN A 27 -21.10 -2.88 -2.01
CA ASN A 27 -19.79 -2.47 -2.54
C ASN A 27 -19.78 -2.10 -4.03
N GLY A 28 -20.95 -2.04 -4.68
CA GLY A 28 -21.06 -1.73 -6.10
C GLY A 28 -20.55 -2.82 -7.04
N GLY A 29 -20.41 -4.06 -6.57
CA GLY A 29 -20.04 -5.22 -7.37
C GLY A 29 -18.54 -5.34 -7.67
N ILE A 30 -17.68 -4.57 -7.01
CA ILE A 30 -16.24 -4.52 -7.32
C ILE A 30 -15.48 -5.83 -7.03
N TYR A 31 -16.07 -6.73 -6.24
CA TYR A 31 -15.49 -8.04 -5.88
C TYR A 31 -16.01 -9.23 -6.72
N ILE A 32 -16.98 -9.00 -7.61
CA ILE A 32 -17.69 -10.04 -8.38
C ILE A 32 -17.46 -9.92 -9.89
N ASP A 33 -16.19 -9.79 -10.29
CA ASP A 33 -15.73 -9.93 -11.69
C ASP A 33 -16.03 -8.73 -12.61
N LEU A 34 -15.64 -7.52 -12.19
CA LEU A 34 -15.39 -6.44 -13.14
C LEU A 34 -14.21 -6.82 -14.05
N SER A 35 -14.35 -6.66 -15.37
CA SER A 35 -13.33 -7.10 -16.35
C SER A 35 -11.96 -6.43 -16.16
N ASN A 36 -11.93 -5.27 -15.51
CA ASN A 36 -10.72 -4.52 -15.19
C ASN A 36 -10.24 -4.69 -13.75
N VAL A 37 -10.86 -5.54 -12.92
CA VAL A 37 -10.48 -5.77 -11.51
C VAL A 37 -10.17 -7.24 -11.26
N LYS A 38 -8.97 -7.52 -10.76
CA LYS A 38 -8.54 -8.86 -10.34
C LYS A 38 -8.34 -8.87 -8.84
N ILE A 39 -9.11 -9.70 -8.13
CA ILE A 39 -8.93 -9.92 -6.69
C ILE A 39 -8.00 -11.13 -6.47
N ILE A 40 -6.97 -10.96 -5.65
CA ILE A 40 -5.98 -11.99 -5.33
C ILE A 40 -5.95 -12.17 -3.81
N VAL A 41 -6.06 -13.41 -3.35
CA VAL A 41 -5.92 -13.74 -1.93
C VAL A 41 -4.47 -14.10 -1.64
N ASP A 42 -3.70 -13.13 -1.14
CA ASP A 42 -2.26 -13.29 -0.86
C ASP A 42 -1.75 -12.20 0.12
N ASP A 43 -0.54 -12.37 0.66
CA ASP A 43 0.14 -11.34 1.45
C ASP A 43 0.70 -10.25 0.51
N GLY A 44 0.21 -9.01 0.66
CA GLY A 44 0.59 -7.88 -0.18
C GLY A 44 2.09 -7.53 -0.19
N ARG A 45 2.86 -7.94 0.83
CA ARG A 45 4.33 -7.71 0.92
C ARG A 45 5.11 -8.77 0.16
N ASN A 46 4.58 -9.99 0.13
CA ASN A 46 5.21 -11.10 -0.58
C ASN A 46 4.71 -11.24 -2.01
N PHE A 47 3.54 -10.68 -2.32
CA PHE A 47 2.94 -10.73 -3.65
C PHE A 47 3.87 -10.14 -4.72
N PRO A 48 4.42 -8.90 -4.60
CA PRO A 48 5.33 -8.36 -5.60
C PRO A 48 6.56 -9.24 -5.83
N LYS A 49 7.12 -9.86 -4.78
CA LYS A 49 8.31 -10.73 -4.88
C LYS A 49 8.14 -11.94 -5.79
N ARG A 50 6.90 -12.36 -6.04
CA ARG A 50 6.55 -13.53 -6.87
C ARG A 50 5.99 -13.16 -8.23
N GLN A 51 5.87 -11.87 -8.52
CA GLN A 51 5.26 -11.35 -9.74
C GLN A 51 6.29 -10.52 -10.52
N SER A 52 6.04 -10.33 -11.81
CA SER A 52 6.92 -9.52 -12.68
C SER A 52 6.22 -8.26 -13.19
N GLU A 53 4.91 -8.18 -12.97
CA GLU A 53 4.04 -7.10 -13.36
C GLU A 53 4.45 -5.79 -12.73
N LYS A 54 4.50 -4.74 -13.55
CA LYS A 54 4.77 -3.37 -13.10
C LYS A 54 3.47 -2.58 -13.04
N TYR A 55 3.44 -1.57 -12.18
CA TYR A 55 2.26 -0.77 -11.88
C TYR A 55 2.58 0.72 -11.98
N ASP A 56 1.62 1.52 -12.46
CA ASP A 56 1.73 2.98 -12.44
C ASP A 56 1.47 3.52 -11.03
N VAL A 57 0.60 2.85 -10.27
CA VAL A 57 0.30 3.21 -8.88
C VAL A 57 0.20 1.93 -8.05
N ILE A 58 0.90 1.89 -6.92
CA ILE A 58 0.71 0.89 -5.88
C ILE A 58 0.11 1.63 -4.68
N MET A 59 -1.03 1.17 -4.18
CA MET A 59 -1.70 1.81 -3.05
C MET A 59 -1.83 0.83 -1.89
N LEU A 60 -1.37 1.26 -0.72
CA LEU A 60 -1.47 0.53 0.54
C LEU A 60 -2.49 1.25 1.42
N SER A 61 -3.75 0.81 1.33
CA SER A 61 -4.90 1.48 1.94
C SER A 61 -5.12 1.14 3.41
N LEU A 62 -4.76 -0.08 3.83
CA LEU A 62 -4.83 -0.58 5.20
C LEU A 62 -3.70 -1.59 5.44
N PRO A 63 -2.42 -1.19 5.41
CA PRO A 63 -1.31 -2.12 5.56
C PRO A 63 -1.15 -2.68 6.99
N LEU A 64 -2.13 -2.45 7.88
CA LEU A 64 -2.06 -2.76 9.31
C LEU A 64 -2.89 -3.98 9.70
N THR A 65 -2.30 -4.90 10.47
CA THR A 65 -3.04 -5.91 11.23
C THR A 65 -3.55 -5.31 12.54
N ASN A 66 -4.61 -5.91 13.11
CA ASN A 66 -5.27 -5.40 14.33
C ASN A 66 -4.33 -5.24 15.55
N THR A 67 -3.23 -5.98 15.62
CA THR A 67 -2.24 -5.91 16.72
C THR A 67 -1.36 -4.67 16.69
N SER A 68 -1.24 -4.00 15.54
CA SER A 68 -0.35 -2.86 15.34
C SER A 68 -1.04 -1.50 15.56
N ARG A 69 -2.33 -1.50 15.97
CA ARG A 69 -3.12 -0.27 16.18
C ARG A 69 -2.94 0.37 17.56
N SER A 70 -2.30 -0.28 18.52
CA SER A 70 -2.05 0.31 19.85
C SER A 70 -0.68 0.99 19.91
N LEU A 71 -0.52 2.03 20.74
CA LEU A 71 0.74 2.74 20.92
C LEU A 71 1.86 1.81 21.44
N GLU A 72 1.51 0.77 22.21
CA GLU A 72 2.44 -0.28 22.62
C GLU A 72 2.84 -1.18 21.44
N GLY A 73 1.88 -1.48 20.56
CA GLY A 73 2.12 -2.11 19.27
C GLY A 73 3.09 -1.30 18.41
N TYR A 74 3.04 0.05 18.47
CA TYR A 74 4.00 1.01 17.86
C TYR A 74 5.42 0.94 18.41
N ALA A 75 5.57 0.72 19.72
CA ALA A 75 6.87 0.63 20.38
C ALA A 75 7.55 -0.74 20.22
N SER A 76 6.79 -1.83 20.05
CA SER A 76 7.35 -3.15 19.79
C SER A 76 7.85 -3.28 18.34
N THR A 77 9.16 -3.17 18.17
CA THR A 77 9.89 -3.20 16.89
C THR A 77 9.63 -4.41 16.00
N GLU A 78 9.20 -5.55 16.55
CA GLU A 78 9.05 -6.81 15.81
C GLU A 78 7.74 -6.97 15.01
N ASN A 79 6.73 -6.11 15.22
CA ASN A 79 5.38 -6.31 14.64
C ASN A 79 4.98 -5.30 13.53
N PHE A 80 5.92 -4.55 12.98
CA PHE A 80 5.63 -3.57 11.93
C PHE A 80 5.69 -4.15 10.53
N LEU A 81 4.57 -4.07 9.82
CA LEU A 81 4.37 -4.70 8.52
C LEU A 81 5.13 -4.01 7.37
N ILE A 82 5.57 -2.76 7.55
CA ILE A 82 6.30 -1.99 6.53
C ILE A 82 7.75 -1.77 6.95
N THR A 83 8.67 -2.32 6.16
CA THR A 83 10.13 -2.19 6.32
C THR A 83 10.74 -1.49 5.10
N THR A 84 12.00 -1.05 5.21
CA THR A 84 12.75 -0.46 4.09
C THR A 84 12.81 -1.41 2.90
N ASP A 85 13.00 -2.71 3.15
CA ASP A 85 13.12 -3.70 2.08
C ASP A 85 11.78 -3.90 1.36
N CYS A 86 10.66 -3.92 2.09
CA CYS A 86 9.33 -3.95 1.45
C CYS A 86 9.10 -2.72 0.56
N LEU A 87 9.54 -1.55 1.01
CA LEU A 87 9.46 -0.30 0.23
C LEU A 87 10.29 -0.38 -1.04
N CYS A 88 11.52 -0.90 -0.98
CA CYS A 88 12.33 -1.15 -2.17
C CYS A 88 11.63 -2.12 -3.13
N ASP A 89 11.06 -3.22 -2.61
CA ASP A 89 10.32 -4.18 -3.43
C ASP A 89 9.14 -3.49 -4.16
N TYR A 90 8.38 -2.63 -3.49
CA TYR A 90 7.29 -1.88 -4.14
C TYR A 90 7.80 -0.89 -5.19
N LEU A 91 8.85 -0.12 -4.87
CA LEU A 91 9.43 0.86 -5.78
C LEU A 91 9.96 0.20 -7.06
N ASP A 92 10.58 -0.97 -6.94
CA ASP A 92 11.06 -1.74 -8.08
C ASP A 92 9.92 -2.18 -9.01
N HIS A 93 8.69 -2.29 -8.50
CA HIS A 93 7.51 -2.65 -9.28
C HIS A 93 6.79 -1.46 -9.93
N LEU A 94 7.31 -0.24 -9.78
CA LEU A 94 6.73 0.95 -10.42
C LEU A 94 7.27 1.18 -11.84
N THR A 95 6.40 1.63 -12.74
CA THR A 95 6.72 1.98 -14.15
C THR A 95 7.14 3.44 -14.35
N GLY A 96 7.50 4.17 -13.30
CA GLY A 96 7.60 5.62 -13.41
C GLY A 96 6.60 6.39 -12.53
N GLY A 97 5.60 5.73 -11.97
CA GLY A 97 4.62 6.37 -11.10
C GLY A 97 4.94 6.31 -9.61
N SER A 98 3.91 6.16 -8.79
CA SER A 98 3.96 6.48 -7.36
C SER A 98 3.42 5.37 -6.46
N LEU A 99 4.03 5.23 -5.30
CA LEU A 99 3.59 4.41 -4.19
C LEU A 99 2.80 5.29 -3.21
N VAL A 100 1.56 4.92 -2.91
CA VAL A 100 0.66 5.68 -2.06
C VAL A 100 0.40 4.91 -0.76
N PHE A 101 0.63 5.56 0.37
CA PHE A 101 0.28 5.05 1.68
C PHE A 101 -0.87 5.85 2.28
N VAL A 102 -1.83 5.14 2.87
CA VAL A 102 -2.83 5.77 3.73
C VAL A 102 -2.35 5.66 5.18
N GLY A 103 -2.01 6.79 5.79
CA GLY A 103 -1.58 6.87 7.18
C GLY A 103 -2.74 7.14 8.12
N HIS A 104 -2.71 6.54 9.32
CA HIS A 104 -3.81 6.63 10.29
C HIS A 104 -3.47 7.41 11.56
N ASN A 105 -2.19 7.71 11.82
CA ASN A 105 -1.76 8.56 12.94
C ASN A 105 -0.36 9.15 12.70
N ASP A 106 0.02 10.15 13.50
CA ASP A 106 1.32 10.85 13.42
C ASP A 106 2.54 9.94 13.51
N ALA A 107 2.54 9.03 14.47
CA ALA A 107 3.69 8.14 14.70
C ALA A 107 3.91 7.21 13.51
N GLU A 108 2.82 6.72 12.92
CA GLU A 108 2.84 5.93 11.69
C GLU A 108 3.37 6.75 10.52
N ILE A 109 2.82 7.96 10.29
CA ILE A 109 3.20 8.81 9.17
C ILE A 109 4.68 9.20 9.25
N LEU A 110 5.16 9.64 10.42
CA LEU A 110 6.57 10.02 10.62
C LEU A 110 7.51 8.84 10.40
N ARG A 111 7.11 7.65 10.85
CA ARG A 111 7.87 6.42 10.62
C ARG A 111 7.87 6.04 9.14
N LEU A 112 6.72 6.06 8.48
CA LEU A 112 6.60 5.79 7.04
C LEU A 112 7.49 6.76 6.24
N LEU A 113 7.49 8.05 6.59
CA LEU A 113 8.38 9.04 6.00
C LEU A 113 9.87 8.67 6.19
N SER A 114 10.26 8.33 7.41
CA SER A 114 11.66 7.96 7.72
C SER A 114 12.13 6.72 6.95
N ILE A 115 11.30 5.67 6.91
CA ILE A 115 11.61 4.44 6.18
C ILE A 115 11.61 4.71 4.66
N SER A 116 10.68 5.52 4.16
CA SER A 116 10.59 5.93 2.75
C SER A 116 11.83 6.69 2.30
N LEU A 117 12.29 7.69 3.06
CA LEU A 117 13.53 8.40 2.78
C LEU A 117 14.75 7.46 2.75
N THR A 118 14.77 6.48 3.65
CA THR A 118 15.84 5.47 3.69
C THR A 118 15.80 4.56 2.47
N ALA A 119 14.61 4.13 2.02
CA ALA A 119 14.45 3.29 0.84
C ALA A 119 14.82 4.06 -0.44
N LEU A 120 14.34 5.30 -0.57
CA LEU A 120 14.64 6.17 -1.72
C LEU A 120 16.15 6.40 -1.88
N LYS A 121 16.89 6.62 -0.79
CA LYS A 121 18.36 6.72 -0.82
C LYS A 121 19.05 5.47 -1.38
N ARG A 122 18.44 4.29 -1.26
CA ARG A 122 18.99 3.03 -1.79
C ARG A 122 18.71 2.82 -3.28
N THR A 123 17.71 3.50 -3.84
CA THR A 123 17.33 3.33 -5.26
C THR A 123 18.31 3.98 -6.24
N GLY A 124 19.22 4.84 -5.78
CA GLY A 124 20.18 5.56 -6.64
C GLY A 124 19.55 6.65 -7.53
N VAL A 125 18.26 6.91 -7.38
CA VAL A 125 17.50 7.96 -8.09
C VAL A 125 17.82 9.33 -7.47
N ALA A 126 17.82 10.40 -8.29
CA ALA A 126 18.03 11.76 -7.81
C ALA A 126 16.97 12.16 -6.76
N GLU A 127 17.38 12.87 -5.71
CA GLU A 127 16.51 13.19 -4.56
C GLU A 127 15.18 13.86 -4.96
N ALA A 128 15.22 14.80 -5.92
CA ALA A 128 14.02 15.47 -6.40
C ALA A 128 13.05 14.52 -7.13
N GLU A 129 13.56 13.55 -7.89
CA GLU A 129 12.73 12.56 -8.58
C GLU A 129 12.20 11.51 -7.59
N ALA A 130 13.04 11.12 -6.64
CA ALA A 130 12.71 10.18 -5.57
C ALA A 130 11.53 10.67 -4.72
N MET A 131 11.45 11.97 -4.44
CA MET A 131 10.35 12.57 -3.68
C MET A 131 8.98 12.45 -4.39
N ASN A 132 8.93 12.43 -5.72
CA ASN A 132 7.68 12.26 -6.48
C ASN A 132 7.20 10.79 -6.53
N ARG A 133 7.98 9.85 -6.00
CA ARG A 133 7.69 8.41 -6.03
C ARG A 133 6.79 7.96 -4.88
N ILE A 134 6.68 8.73 -3.81
CA ILE A 134 5.98 8.30 -2.59
C ILE A 134 5.01 9.39 -2.15
N CYS A 135 3.74 9.03 -2.01
CA CYS A 135 2.70 9.90 -1.46
C CYS A 135 2.16 9.29 -0.17
N ILE A 136 2.03 10.10 0.87
CA ILE A 136 1.37 9.71 2.13
C ILE A 136 0.11 10.55 2.29
N VAL A 137 -1.04 9.88 2.37
CA VAL A 137 -2.35 10.49 2.52
C VAL A 137 -2.88 10.22 3.92
N GLY A 138 -3.21 11.27 4.66
CA GLY A 138 -3.84 11.20 5.99
C GLY A 138 -5.32 11.61 5.94
N SER A 139 -6.07 11.30 7.01
CA SER A 139 -7.42 11.83 7.22
C SER A 139 -7.33 13.17 7.94
N ASP A 140 -7.76 14.25 7.27
CA ASP A 140 -8.03 15.67 7.62
C ASP A 140 -7.26 16.42 8.72
N ASP A 141 -6.67 15.77 9.72
CA ASP A 141 -5.82 16.40 10.74
C ASP A 141 -4.32 16.43 10.34
N TYR A 142 -3.93 15.86 9.19
CA TYR A 142 -2.53 15.55 8.89
C TYR A 142 -2.03 15.96 7.50
N LEU A 143 -0.76 16.39 7.46
CA LEU A 143 -0.04 16.87 6.27
C LEU A 143 0.00 15.80 5.17
N VAL A 144 -0.50 16.16 4.00
CA VAL A 144 -0.34 15.41 2.76
C VAL A 144 1.03 15.77 2.18
N PHE A 145 1.90 14.77 2.01
CA PHE A 145 3.15 14.93 1.25
C PHE A 145 2.94 14.32 -0.14
N CYS A 146 2.95 15.17 -1.16
CA CYS A 146 2.89 14.82 -2.58
C CYS A 146 4.15 15.29 -3.28
#